data_AF-A0A371AVP6-F1
#
_entry.id   AF-A0A371AVP6-F1
#
_cell.length_a   1.000
_cell.length_b   1.000
_cell.length_c   1.000
_cell.angle_alpha   90.00
_cell.angle_beta   90.00
_cell.angle_gamma   90.00
#
_symmetry.space_group_name_H-M   'P 1'
#
loop_
_entity.id
_entity.type
_entity.pdbx_description
1 polymer ?
#
loop_
_entity_poly.entity_id
_entity_poly.type
_entity_poly.pdbx_seq_one_letter_code
_entity_poly.pdbx_strand_id
1 'polypeptide(L)'
;MRISDLISLGKQYLLLGIVLAVVLAVFILITYSIIYKKILKGKKRITRGAMLWITVFICYLVVVTGVTMLSRGSWYDNAKVQPLFYSYKEAWNSFSLGEWRNIILNILLFVPFGFLLPLGIKWFQKFWKICLAGFLFTLLIETSQLLLKRGIFEVDDLFDNTIGTMIGYGCFAMVLLVTSLIKREKKYVKRTIALQLPLIIAIVSFVTIFVIYANQELGNLKTSCIAKVDRDKLAVKADVKYSTDQEKLTVYKIKQLSQEETYQFAVEFFNSIRDAIDESRNDIYDETAVYYSIGGYSLWINYLGGTYSFTDYNTELAKTTIKKVNNATEEVIKSVLEQYGIKLPEGIVFSNDEDGNYTFTAKELLIDGTMYDGTLSCKYYENGKVGSIRWNILKCEPYKDFTVISEEDAYKKILEGKFNNTFESNELNIRIGQAAIQYMPDSKGYYQPVYVFEADINGDSTELFVPAI
;
A
#
# COMPACT_ATOMS: atom_id res chain seq x y z
N MET A 1 -0.90 8.45 -2.94
CA MET A 1 0.03 9.48 -2.44
C MET A 1 0.94 9.92 -3.58
N ARG A 2 0.97 11.20 -3.95
CA ARG A 2 1.80 11.68 -5.09
C ARG A 2 3.28 11.58 -4.77
N ILE A 3 4.13 11.47 -5.80
CA ILE A 3 5.59 11.69 -5.64
C ILE A 3 5.85 13.10 -5.12
N SER A 4 5.08 14.10 -5.56
CA SER A 4 5.17 15.48 -5.06
C SER A 4 4.81 15.60 -3.57
N ASP A 5 3.88 14.78 -3.08
CA ASP A 5 3.48 14.78 -1.67
C ASP A 5 4.54 14.13 -0.81
N LEU A 6 5.16 13.04 -1.28
CA LEU A 6 6.35 12.46 -0.65
C LEU A 6 7.52 13.46 -0.60
N ILE A 7 7.74 14.21 -1.68
CA ILE A 7 8.75 15.27 -1.72
C ILE A 7 8.38 16.44 -0.79
N SER A 8 7.10 16.79 -0.68
CA SER A 8 6.59 17.86 0.18
C SER A 8 6.68 17.48 1.66
N LEU A 9 6.21 16.27 2.02
CA LEU A 9 6.44 15.66 3.34
C LEU A 9 7.94 15.65 3.63
N GLY A 10 8.74 15.13 2.69
CA GLY A 10 10.19 15.10 2.80
C GLY A 10 10.78 16.47 3.09
N LYS A 11 10.33 17.53 2.41
CA LYS A 11 10.73 18.93 2.66
C LYS A 11 10.28 19.45 4.03
N GLN A 12 9.05 19.17 4.44
CA GLN A 12 8.52 19.60 5.74
C GLN A 12 9.26 18.91 6.89
N TYR A 13 9.43 17.59 6.84
CA TYR A 13 10.22 16.84 7.82
C TYR A 13 11.70 17.18 7.75
N LEU A 14 12.24 17.53 6.57
CA LEU A 14 13.60 18.04 6.45
C LEU A 14 13.74 19.38 7.18
N LEU A 15 12.78 20.30 7.06
CA LEU A 15 12.83 21.61 7.71
C LEU A 15 12.69 21.48 9.23
N LEU A 16 11.74 20.67 9.70
CA LEU A 16 11.59 20.29 11.11
C LEU A 16 12.85 19.59 11.64
N GLY A 17 13.41 18.67 10.86
CA GLY A 17 14.64 17.97 11.14
C GLY A 17 15.86 18.89 11.21
N ILE A 18 15.97 19.88 10.32
CA ILE A 18 17.02 20.90 10.35
C ILE A 18 16.88 21.74 11.63
N VAL A 19 15.68 22.20 11.98
CA VAL A 19 15.45 22.99 13.20
C VAL A 19 15.82 22.18 14.45
N LEU A 20 15.31 20.96 14.58
CA LEU A 20 15.62 20.05 15.69
C LEU A 20 17.12 19.72 15.78
N ALA A 21 17.77 19.52 14.64
CA ALA A 21 19.18 19.20 14.60
C ALA A 21 20.08 20.40 14.90
N VAL A 22 19.68 21.62 14.52
CA VAL A 22 20.35 22.85 14.96
C VAL A 22 20.21 23.00 16.48
N VAL A 23 19.02 22.79 17.04
CA VAL A 23 18.79 22.83 18.49
C VAL A 23 19.63 21.78 19.22
N LEU A 24 19.65 20.54 18.74
CA LEU A 24 20.46 19.45 19.30
C LEU A 24 21.96 19.68 19.13
N ALA A 25 22.41 20.21 17.99
CA ALA A 25 23.81 20.56 17.78
C ALA A 25 24.24 21.68 18.73
N VAL A 26 23.41 22.71 18.92
CA VAL A 26 23.65 23.77 19.91
C VAL A 26 23.70 23.18 21.32
N PHE A 27 22.77 22.30 21.67
CA PHE A 27 22.77 21.60 22.96
C PHE A 27 24.03 20.74 23.18
N ILE A 28 24.49 20.03 22.16
CA ILE A 28 25.73 19.22 22.21
C ILE A 28 26.97 20.10 22.30
N LEU A 29 27.00 21.24 21.60
CA LEU A 29 28.09 22.21 21.70
C LEU A 29 28.14 22.85 23.09
N ILE A 30 26.97 23.15 23.68
CA ILE A 30 26.84 23.67 25.04
C ILE A 30 27.28 22.61 26.06
N THR A 31 26.79 21.37 25.97
CA THR A 31 27.19 20.29 26.88
C THR A 31 28.67 19.91 26.71
N TYR A 32 29.22 19.88 25.50
CA TYR A 32 30.66 19.73 25.28
C TYR A 32 31.47 20.89 25.91
N SER A 33 31.01 22.13 25.76
CA SER A 33 31.70 23.30 26.30
C SER A 33 31.63 23.38 27.82
N ILE A 34 30.49 23.02 28.42
CA ILE A 34 30.28 23.07 29.87
C ILE A 34 30.83 21.80 30.53
N ILE A 35 30.40 20.61 30.10
CA ILE A 35 30.73 19.35 30.78
C ILE A 35 32.15 18.92 30.44
N TYR A 36 32.52 18.86 29.16
CA TYR A 36 33.84 18.33 28.79
C TYR A 36 34.98 19.32 29.05
N LYS A 37 34.82 20.59 28.68
CA LYS A 37 35.87 21.61 28.90
C LYS A 37 35.87 22.21 30.30
N LYS A 38 34.72 22.60 30.84
CA LYS A 38 34.65 23.32 32.13
C LYS A 38 34.69 22.37 33.34
N ILE A 39 33.93 21.27 33.31
CA ILE A 39 33.84 20.31 34.43
C ILE A 39 34.96 19.25 34.35
N LEU A 40 35.08 18.53 33.23
CA LEU A 40 36.03 17.42 33.07
C LEU A 40 37.45 17.85 32.68
N LYS A 41 37.69 19.16 32.46
CA LYS A 41 38.99 19.75 32.08
C LYS A 41 39.66 19.05 30.89
N GLY A 42 38.85 18.53 29.96
CA GLY A 42 39.33 17.81 28.79
C GLY A 42 40.12 18.71 27.84
N LYS A 43 41.32 18.27 27.43
CA LYS A 43 42.23 19.06 26.56
C LYS A 43 41.98 18.89 25.06
N LYS A 44 41.17 17.92 24.64
CA LYS A 44 40.94 17.63 23.20
C LYS A 44 39.95 18.63 22.59
N ARG A 45 40.34 19.29 21.49
CA ARG A 45 39.46 20.15 20.68
C ARG A 45 38.78 19.31 19.58
N ILE A 46 37.48 19.50 19.40
CA ILE A 46 36.75 18.93 18.25
C ILE A 46 37.21 19.65 16.97
N THR A 47 37.53 18.89 15.92
CA THR A 47 37.93 19.45 14.62
C THR A 47 36.71 19.96 13.85
N ARG A 48 36.89 20.90 12.90
CA ARG A 48 35.78 21.40 12.05
C ARG A 48 35.06 20.27 11.32
N GLY A 49 35.80 19.28 10.80
CA GLY A 49 35.22 18.12 10.15
C GLY A 49 34.40 17.22 11.09
N ALA A 50 34.84 17.06 12.35
CA ALA A 50 34.06 16.33 13.34
C ALA A 50 32.77 17.06 13.73
N MET A 51 32.79 18.40 13.83
CA MET A 51 31.56 19.18 14.06
C MET A 51 30.57 19.03 12.90
N LEU A 52 31.03 19.16 11.66
CA LEU A 52 30.18 18.97 10.48
C LEU A 52 29.56 17.57 10.46
N TRP A 53 30.37 16.53 10.71
CA TRP A 53 29.88 15.16 10.77
C TRP A 53 28.83 14.96 11.88
N ILE A 54 29.07 15.47 13.10
CA ILE A 54 28.11 15.38 14.22
C ILE A 54 26.78 16.02 13.81
N THR A 55 26.81 17.23 13.25
CA THR A 55 25.60 17.95 12.82
C THR A 55 24.83 17.15 11.77
N VAL A 56 25.50 16.72 10.69
CA VAL A 56 24.85 15.93 9.62
C VAL A 56 24.28 14.62 10.16
N PHE A 57 25.02 13.92 11.01
CA PHE A 57 24.58 12.65 11.57
C PHE A 57 23.36 12.83 12.48
N ILE A 58 23.30 13.90 13.28
CA ILE A 58 22.13 14.20 14.12
C ILE A 58 20.94 14.62 13.27
N CYS A 59 21.12 15.48 12.26
CA CYS A 59 20.06 15.81 11.30
C CYS A 59 19.45 14.54 10.72
N TYR A 60 20.31 13.64 10.26
CA TYR A 60 19.88 12.34 9.73
C TYR A 60 19.10 11.52 10.76
N LEU A 61 19.63 11.35 11.99
CA LEU A 61 18.95 10.56 13.02
C LEU A 61 17.57 11.12 13.36
N VAL A 62 17.42 12.45 13.44
CA VAL A 62 16.12 13.10 13.69
C VAL A 62 15.15 12.86 12.54
N VAL A 63 15.62 12.95 11.29
CA VAL A 63 14.76 12.70 10.12
C VAL A 63 14.31 11.24 10.10
N VAL A 64 15.22 10.29 10.34
CA VAL A 64 14.88 8.85 10.35
C VAL A 64 13.89 8.54 11.46
N THR A 65 14.15 8.95 12.69
CA THR A 65 13.21 8.69 13.80
C THR A 65 11.89 9.44 13.61
N GLY A 66 11.92 10.65 13.04
CA GLY A 66 10.72 11.41 12.72
C GLY A 66 9.87 10.70 11.68
N VAL A 67 10.46 10.26 10.57
CA VAL A 67 9.75 9.55 9.50
C VAL A 67 9.24 8.21 10.00
N THR A 68 10.04 7.39 10.69
CA THR A 68 9.58 6.07 11.16
C THR A 68 8.52 6.17 12.25
N MET A 69 8.63 7.13 13.19
CA MET A 69 7.71 7.21 14.33
C MET A 69 6.45 8.06 14.07
N LEU A 70 6.46 8.99 13.10
CA LEU A 70 5.36 9.95 12.87
C LEU A 70 4.64 9.77 11.54
N SER A 71 5.17 9.00 10.57
CA SER A 71 4.54 8.88 9.24
C SER A 71 3.45 7.81 9.14
N ARG A 72 3.35 6.89 10.10
CA ARG A 72 2.32 5.85 10.10
C ARG A 72 1.10 6.33 10.90
N GLY A 73 0.00 6.59 10.20
CA GLY A 73 -1.26 7.06 10.78
C GLY A 73 -1.78 6.09 11.85
N SER A 74 -2.44 6.65 12.87
CA SER A 74 -2.97 5.99 14.08
C SER A 74 -4.17 5.07 13.83
N TRP A 75 -4.20 4.34 12.72
CA TRP A 75 -5.32 3.47 12.35
C TRP A 75 -5.21 2.05 12.89
N TYR A 76 -4.07 1.68 13.47
CA TYR A 76 -3.88 0.42 14.17
C TYR A 76 -3.85 0.65 15.67
N ASP A 77 -4.99 0.50 16.32
CA ASP A 77 -5.13 0.59 17.79
C ASP A 77 -4.45 -0.59 18.53
N ASN A 78 -3.98 -1.60 17.79
CA ASN A 78 -3.39 -2.80 18.33
C ASN A 78 -1.92 -2.97 17.91
N ALA A 79 -1.05 -2.97 18.92
CA ALA A 79 0.37 -3.30 18.80
C ALA A 79 0.53 -4.75 18.31
N LYS A 80 0.88 -4.94 17.03
CA LYS A 80 1.10 -6.25 16.41
C LYS A 80 2.55 -6.44 16.00
N VAL A 81 2.98 -7.69 15.96
CA VAL A 81 4.26 -8.11 15.35
C VAL A 81 3.94 -8.76 14.01
N GLN A 82 4.36 -8.14 12.92
CA GLN A 82 4.25 -8.76 11.59
C GLN A 82 5.45 -9.70 11.35
N PRO A 83 5.21 -10.92 10.83
CA PRO A 83 6.28 -11.86 10.55
C PRO A 83 7.16 -11.39 9.39
N LEU A 84 8.37 -11.96 9.29
CA LEU A 84 9.27 -11.72 8.17
C LEU A 84 8.61 -12.13 6.83
N PHE A 85 8.81 -11.30 5.82
CA PHE A 85 8.27 -11.29 4.47
C PHE A 85 6.75 -11.06 4.36
N TYR A 86 6.12 -10.47 5.37
CA TYR A 86 4.71 -10.10 5.30
C TYR A 86 4.49 -9.01 4.23
N SER A 87 5.20 -7.89 4.34
CA SER A 87 5.08 -6.75 3.43
C SER A 87 5.51 -7.11 2.01
N TYR A 88 6.52 -7.98 1.87
CA TYR A 88 6.95 -8.52 0.57
C TYR A 88 5.87 -9.35 -0.11
N LYS A 89 5.13 -10.16 0.65
CA LYS A 89 4.03 -10.96 0.11
C LYS A 89 2.78 -10.13 -0.16
N GLU A 90 2.52 -9.11 0.66
CA GLU A 90 1.45 -8.14 0.40
C GLU A 90 1.74 -7.34 -0.89
N ALA A 91 2.98 -6.88 -1.06
CA ALA A 91 3.46 -6.25 -2.28
C ALA A 91 3.41 -7.20 -3.48
N TRP A 92 3.68 -8.50 -3.28
CA TRP A 92 3.53 -9.52 -4.31
C TRP A 92 2.06 -9.73 -4.72
N ASN A 93 1.17 -9.91 -3.74
CA ASN A 93 -0.25 -10.22 -3.98
C ASN A 93 -1.00 -9.05 -4.62
N SER A 94 -0.70 -7.81 -4.20
CA SER A 94 -1.30 -6.60 -4.80
C SER A 94 -0.58 -6.16 -6.07
N PHE A 95 0.72 -6.46 -6.17
CA PHE A 95 1.65 -5.90 -7.15
C PHE A 95 1.59 -4.37 -7.29
N SER A 96 1.19 -3.67 -6.21
CA SER A 96 1.11 -2.21 -6.23
C SER A 96 2.50 -1.59 -6.23
N LEU A 97 2.71 -0.59 -7.10
CA LEU A 97 3.94 0.21 -7.12
C LEU A 97 4.18 0.93 -5.79
N GLY A 98 3.12 1.26 -5.06
CA GLY A 98 3.20 1.90 -3.75
C GLY A 98 3.88 1.00 -2.72
N GLU A 99 3.46 -0.25 -2.61
CA GLU A 99 4.00 -1.22 -1.65
C GLU A 99 5.47 -1.55 -1.95
N TRP A 100 5.81 -1.82 -3.22
CA TRP A 100 7.20 -2.05 -3.62
C TRP A 100 8.10 -0.83 -3.35
N ARG A 101 7.59 0.37 -3.60
CA ARG A 101 8.30 1.62 -3.29
C ARG A 101 8.57 1.76 -1.80
N ASN A 102 7.62 1.40 -0.93
CA ASN A 102 7.79 1.48 0.52
C ASN A 102 8.94 0.58 1.00
N ILE A 103 8.98 -0.68 0.54
CA ILE A 103 10.07 -1.62 0.85
C ILE A 103 11.44 -1.05 0.41
N ILE A 104 11.53 -0.54 -0.82
CA ILE A 104 12.78 0.05 -1.33
C ILE A 104 13.20 1.28 -0.51
N LEU A 105 12.25 2.14 -0.14
CA LEU A 105 12.52 3.32 0.67
C LEU A 105 12.99 2.95 2.08
N ASN A 106 12.50 1.87 2.68
CA ASN A 106 13.00 1.35 3.95
C ASN A 106 14.48 0.95 3.86
N ILE A 107 14.86 0.19 2.81
CA ILE A 107 16.27 -0.14 2.57
C ILE A 107 17.12 1.13 2.41
N LEU A 108 16.67 2.07 1.57
CA LEU A 108 17.41 3.30 1.30
C LEU A 108 17.53 4.21 2.52
N LEU A 109 16.56 4.17 3.44
CA LEU A 109 16.53 4.97 4.65
C LEU A 109 17.78 4.76 5.52
N PHE A 110 18.29 3.53 5.60
CA PHE A 110 19.45 3.18 6.44
C PHE A 110 20.80 3.17 5.71
N VAL A 111 20.82 3.38 4.39
CA VAL A 111 22.08 3.55 3.63
C VAL A 111 22.94 4.68 4.20
N PRO A 112 22.41 5.88 4.53
CA PRO A 112 23.21 6.93 5.15
C PRO A 112 23.74 6.55 6.54
N PHE A 113 23.00 5.77 7.36
CA PHE A 113 23.53 5.28 8.65
C PHE A 113 24.76 4.39 8.47
N GLY A 114 24.67 3.42 7.56
CA GLY A 114 25.77 2.51 7.20
C GLY A 114 27.01 3.24 6.69
N PHE A 115 26.82 4.41 6.06
CA PHE A 115 27.91 5.25 5.55
C PHE A 115 28.48 6.21 6.61
N LEU A 116 27.63 6.95 7.31
CA LEU A 116 28.02 8.05 8.20
C LEU A 116 28.63 7.55 9.51
N LEU A 117 28.10 6.48 10.10
CA LEU A 117 28.60 6.00 11.40
C LEU A 117 30.09 5.58 11.38
N PRO A 118 30.57 4.75 10.42
CA PRO A 118 31.98 4.39 10.34
C PRO A 118 32.89 5.55 9.87
N LEU A 119 32.31 6.60 9.27
CA LEU A 119 33.04 7.81 8.87
C LEU A 119 33.49 8.62 10.08
N GLY A 120 32.61 8.82 11.07
CA GLY A 120 32.94 9.57 12.28
C GLY A 120 33.56 8.73 13.40
N ILE A 121 33.18 7.45 13.50
CA ILE A 121 33.56 6.60 14.64
C ILE A 121 34.31 5.36 14.13
N LYS A 122 35.65 5.38 14.30
CA LYS A 122 36.56 4.30 13.88
C LYS A 122 36.18 2.91 14.41
N TRP A 123 35.54 2.84 15.59
CA TRP A 123 35.11 1.56 16.17
C TRP A 123 34.15 0.80 15.25
N PHE A 124 33.31 1.49 14.48
CA PHE A 124 32.34 0.92 13.55
C PHE A 124 32.90 0.63 12.14
N GLN A 125 34.20 0.83 11.88
CA GLN A 125 34.84 0.48 10.61
C GLN A 125 35.08 -1.04 10.42
N LYS A 126 34.42 -1.88 11.22
CA LYS A 126 34.36 -3.32 11.00
C LYS A 126 32.94 -3.67 10.59
N PHE A 127 32.80 -4.43 9.50
CA PHE A 127 31.51 -4.80 8.91
C PHE A 127 30.51 -5.34 9.94
N TRP A 128 30.89 -6.33 10.75
CA TRP A 128 29.97 -6.91 11.74
C TRP A 128 29.50 -5.89 12.79
N LYS A 129 30.32 -4.88 13.13
CA LYS A 129 29.95 -3.85 14.11
C LYS A 129 28.96 -2.85 13.55
N ILE A 130 29.12 -2.44 12.30
CA ILE A 130 28.16 -1.55 11.66
C ILE A 130 26.83 -2.27 11.44
N CYS A 131 26.86 -3.57 11.08
CA CYS A 131 25.65 -4.38 10.92
C CYS A 131 24.93 -4.53 12.25
N LEU A 132 25.65 -4.86 13.33
CA LEU A 132 25.09 -4.93 14.67
C LEU A 132 24.52 -3.57 15.13
N ALA A 133 25.20 -2.47 14.82
CA ALA A 133 24.71 -1.13 15.13
C ALA A 133 23.42 -0.79 14.38
N GLY A 134 23.35 -1.13 13.09
CA GLY A 134 22.15 -0.94 12.28
C GLY A 134 21.00 -1.75 12.83
N PHE A 135 21.20 -3.05 13.02
CA PHE A 135 20.22 -3.96 13.60
C PHE A 135 19.71 -3.51 14.98
N LEU A 136 20.60 -3.11 15.90
CA LEU A 136 20.17 -2.62 17.21
C LEU A 136 19.43 -1.29 17.13
N PHE A 137 19.80 -0.42 16.18
CA PHE A 137 19.13 0.86 16.01
C PHE A 137 17.72 0.67 15.43
N THR A 138 17.55 -0.16 14.40
CA THR A 138 16.20 -0.47 13.90
C THR A 138 15.38 -1.25 14.92
N LEU A 139 15.96 -2.20 15.66
CA LEU A 139 15.25 -2.89 16.77
C LEU A 139 14.76 -1.91 17.84
N LEU A 140 15.55 -0.89 18.16
CA LEU A 140 15.17 0.16 19.10
C LEU A 140 13.97 0.96 18.57
N ILE A 141 13.94 1.29 17.27
CA ILE A 141 12.83 2.01 16.63
C ILE A 141 11.55 1.17 16.70
N GLU A 142 11.59 -0.07 16.22
CA GLU A 142 10.43 -0.98 16.20
C GLU A 142 9.90 -1.26 17.61
N THR A 143 10.80 -1.51 18.57
CA THR A 143 10.42 -1.71 19.98
C THR A 143 9.78 -0.45 20.56
N SER A 144 10.29 0.73 20.20
CA SER A 144 9.72 2.00 20.66
C SER A 144 8.32 2.24 20.07
N GLN A 145 8.09 1.92 18.79
CA GLN A 145 6.77 2.02 18.17
C GLN A 145 5.76 1.09 18.85
N LEU A 146 6.17 -0.16 19.14
CA LEU A 146 5.36 -1.14 19.85
C LEU A 146 4.98 -0.67 21.27
N LEU A 147 5.97 -0.20 22.05
CA LEU A 147 5.75 0.28 23.43
C LEU A 147 4.89 1.54 23.50
N LEU A 148 5.02 2.43 22.51
CA LEU A 148 4.25 3.67 22.44
C LEU A 148 2.86 3.48 21.82
N LYS A 149 2.51 2.27 21.36
CA LYS A 149 1.28 1.97 20.60
C LYS A 149 1.10 2.91 19.41
N ARG A 150 2.19 3.24 18.72
CA ARG A 150 2.21 4.17 17.58
C ARG A 150 2.44 3.46 16.24
N GLY A 151 2.38 2.14 16.20
CA GLY A 151 2.57 1.37 14.99
C GLY A 151 2.64 -0.13 15.22
N ILE A 152 2.90 -0.83 14.13
CA ILE A 152 3.13 -2.27 14.06
C ILE A 152 4.64 -2.50 14.14
N PHE A 153 5.10 -3.50 14.90
CA PHE A 153 6.48 -3.96 14.86
C PHE A 153 6.64 -4.80 13.59
N GLU A 154 7.37 -4.27 12.61
CA GLU A 154 7.56 -4.93 11.32
C GLU A 154 8.93 -5.59 11.26
N VAL A 155 8.96 -6.92 11.28
CA VAL A 155 10.21 -7.67 11.15
C VAL A 155 10.87 -7.41 9.78
N ASP A 156 10.08 -7.06 8.77
CA ASP A 156 10.56 -6.63 7.45
C ASP A 156 11.35 -5.32 7.53
N ASP A 157 10.88 -4.33 8.30
CA ASP A 157 11.60 -3.07 8.51
C ASP A 157 12.98 -3.33 9.14
N LEU A 158 13.06 -4.25 10.11
CA LEU A 158 14.32 -4.67 10.73
C LEU A 158 15.30 -5.27 9.71
N PHE A 159 14.78 -6.12 8.81
CA PHE A 159 15.55 -6.77 7.75
C PHE A 159 16.04 -5.75 6.70
N ASP A 160 15.13 -4.92 6.18
CA ASP A 160 15.38 -3.93 5.14
C ASP A 160 16.38 -2.86 5.60
N ASN A 161 16.20 -2.33 6.81
CA ASN A 161 17.10 -1.35 7.41
C ASN A 161 18.51 -1.94 7.64
N THR A 162 18.59 -3.22 7.98
CA THR A 162 19.88 -3.92 8.13
C THR A 162 20.58 -4.07 6.77
N ILE A 163 19.86 -4.44 5.72
CA ILE A 163 20.39 -4.47 4.34
C ILE A 163 20.86 -3.06 3.92
N GLY A 164 20.05 -2.04 4.18
CA GLY A 164 20.39 -0.63 3.95
C GLY A 164 21.71 -0.25 4.61
N THR A 165 21.87 -0.63 5.88
CA THR A 165 23.12 -0.42 6.63
C THR A 165 24.32 -1.10 5.98
N MET A 166 24.15 -2.35 5.52
CA MET A 166 25.21 -3.10 4.84
C MET A 166 25.60 -2.44 3.52
N ILE A 167 24.63 -1.98 2.72
CA ILE A 167 24.84 -1.23 1.47
C ILE A 167 25.58 0.09 1.75
N GLY A 168 25.13 0.85 2.75
CA GLY A 168 25.79 2.08 3.20
C GLY A 168 27.25 1.90 3.58
N TYR A 169 27.56 0.80 4.28
CA TYR A 169 28.95 0.46 4.60
C TYR A 169 29.76 0.06 3.35
N GLY A 170 29.13 -0.61 2.38
CA GLY A 170 29.68 -0.85 1.05
C GLY A 170 30.08 0.45 0.35
N CYS A 171 29.22 1.47 0.38
CA CYS A 171 29.51 2.82 -0.14
C CYS A 171 30.69 3.48 0.60
N PHE A 172 30.74 3.37 1.93
CA PHE A 172 31.86 3.87 2.73
C PHE A 172 33.18 3.18 2.33
N ALA A 173 33.16 1.86 2.13
CA ALA A 173 34.32 1.10 1.69
C ALA A 173 34.77 1.49 0.27
N MET A 174 33.84 1.84 -0.62
CA MET A 174 34.15 2.36 -1.96
C MET A 174 34.86 3.71 -1.90
N VAL A 175 34.37 4.67 -1.11
CA VAL A 175 35.05 5.96 -0.90
C VAL A 175 36.46 5.76 -0.35
N LEU A 176 36.60 4.84 0.60
CA LEU A 176 37.88 4.44 1.17
C LEU A 176 38.83 3.79 0.16
N LEU A 177 38.31 3.08 -0.84
CA LEU A 177 39.10 2.50 -1.92
C LEU A 177 39.55 3.59 -2.89
N VAL A 178 38.63 4.43 -3.38
CA VAL A 178 38.93 5.54 -4.30
C VAL A 178 39.99 6.47 -3.72
N THR A 179 39.85 6.86 -2.44
CA THR A 179 40.84 7.71 -1.76
C THR A 179 42.22 7.06 -1.65
N SER A 180 42.30 5.75 -1.42
CA SER A 180 43.58 5.03 -1.40
C SER A 180 44.22 4.90 -2.78
N LEU A 181 43.42 4.73 -3.84
CA LEU A 181 43.91 4.70 -5.22
C LEU A 181 44.49 6.06 -5.62
N ILE A 182 43.82 7.16 -5.27
CA ILE A 182 44.31 8.53 -5.49
C ILE A 182 45.64 8.76 -4.76
N LYS A 183 45.76 8.27 -3.52
CA LYS A 183 46.99 8.37 -2.70
C LYS A 183 48.07 7.34 -3.05
N ARG A 184 47.82 6.45 -4.03
CA ARG A 184 48.71 5.34 -4.41
C ARG A 184 49.06 4.40 -3.25
N GLU A 185 48.15 4.25 -2.29
CA GLU A 185 48.29 3.32 -1.17
C GLU A 185 47.74 1.93 -1.55
N LYS A 186 48.41 0.85 -1.13
CA LYS A 186 47.88 -0.50 -1.32
C LYS A 186 46.69 -0.74 -0.40
N LYS A 187 45.51 -1.01 -0.97
CA LYS A 187 44.31 -1.42 -0.23
C LYS A 187 43.68 -2.67 -0.83
N TYR A 188 42.88 -3.36 -0.03
CA TYR A 188 42.27 -4.65 -0.36
C TYR A 188 41.05 -4.51 -1.28
N VAL A 189 41.28 -4.35 -2.59
CA VAL A 189 40.22 -4.27 -3.63
C VAL A 189 39.21 -5.43 -3.52
N LYS A 190 39.69 -6.67 -3.37
CA LYS A 190 38.84 -7.87 -3.24
C LYS A 190 37.83 -7.74 -2.08
N ARG A 191 38.25 -7.17 -0.95
CA ARG A 191 37.38 -6.96 0.21
C ARG A 191 36.30 -5.92 -0.09
N THR A 192 36.66 -4.83 -0.78
CA THR A 192 35.68 -3.80 -1.17
C THR A 192 34.63 -4.36 -2.14
N ILE A 193 35.04 -5.20 -3.09
CA ILE A 193 34.12 -5.90 -4.00
C ILE A 193 33.17 -6.81 -3.22
N ALA A 194 33.68 -7.61 -2.28
CA ALA A 194 32.84 -8.47 -1.44
C ALA A 194 31.82 -7.67 -0.60
N LEU A 195 32.15 -6.44 -0.19
CA LEU A 195 31.23 -5.56 0.53
C LEU A 195 30.10 -4.99 -0.34
N GLN A 196 30.15 -5.16 -1.67
CA GLN A 196 29.04 -4.78 -2.56
C GLN A 196 28.02 -5.92 -2.74
N LEU A 197 28.28 -7.13 -2.23
CA LEU A 197 27.37 -8.26 -2.35
C LEU A 197 25.94 -7.95 -1.87
N PRO A 198 25.72 -7.24 -0.74
CA PRO A 198 24.35 -6.92 -0.29
C PRO A 198 23.57 -6.08 -1.32
N LEU A 199 24.23 -5.11 -1.96
CA LEU A 199 23.62 -4.28 -3.01
C LEU A 199 23.29 -5.10 -4.25
N ILE A 200 24.22 -5.94 -4.70
CA ILE A 200 24.03 -6.80 -5.87
C ILE A 200 22.90 -7.80 -5.62
N ILE A 201 22.87 -8.44 -4.45
CA ILE A 201 21.81 -9.38 -4.07
C ILE A 201 20.46 -8.66 -4.04
N ALA A 202 20.36 -7.48 -3.42
CA ALA A 202 19.11 -6.72 -3.40
C ALA A 202 18.61 -6.41 -4.82
N ILE A 203 19.48 -5.88 -5.70
CA ILE A 203 19.12 -5.57 -7.09
C ILE A 203 18.68 -6.83 -7.84
N VAL A 204 19.45 -7.91 -7.76
CA VAL A 204 19.11 -9.18 -8.44
C VAL A 204 17.79 -9.74 -7.93
N SER A 205 17.53 -9.69 -6.62
CA SER A 205 16.27 -10.15 -6.04
C SER A 205 15.07 -9.36 -6.58
N PHE A 206 15.13 -8.01 -6.57
CA PHE A 206 14.05 -7.20 -7.14
C PHE A 206 13.89 -7.46 -8.64
N VAL A 207 14.96 -7.42 -9.43
CA VAL A 207 14.89 -7.72 -10.88
C VAL A 207 14.27 -9.09 -11.11
N THR A 208 14.65 -10.10 -10.35
CA THR A 208 14.08 -11.45 -10.47
C THR A 208 12.59 -11.47 -10.15
N ILE A 209 12.15 -10.81 -9.08
CA ILE A 209 10.72 -10.70 -8.71
C ILE A 209 9.92 -10.06 -9.85
N PHE A 210 10.37 -8.92 -10.38
CA PHE A 210 9.67 -8.21 -11.45
C PHE A 210 9.68 -8.98 -12.77
N VAL A 211 10.77 -9.70 -13.09
CA VAL A 211 10.84 -10.56 -14.28
C VAL A 211 9.91 -11.77 -14.13
N ILE A 212 9.87 -12.43 -12.97
CA ILE A 212 8.94 -13.54 -12.72
C ILE A 212 7.50 -13.04 -12.91
N TYR A 213 7.15 -11.93 -12.27
CA TYR A 213 5.81 -11.34 -12.41
C TYR A 213 5.49 -10.97 -13.86
N ALA A 214 6.41 -10.30 -14.56
CA ALA A 214 6.19 -9.89 -15.95
C ALA A 214 5.87 -11.09 -16.87
N ASN A 215 6.45 -12.25 -16.60
CA ASN A 215 6.23 -13.48 -17.37
C ASN A 215 5.01 -14.31 -16.93
N GLN A 216 4.32 -13.97 -15.83
CA GLN A 216 3.06 -14.64 -15.48
C GLN A 216 1.96 -14.31 -16.50
N GLU A 217 1.10 -15.28 -16.84
CA GLU A 217 -0.03 -15.02 -17.75
C GLU A 217 -1.08 -14.10 -17.07
N LEU A 218 -1.50 -14.49 -15.87
CA LEU A 218 -2.43 -13.73 -15.02
C LEU A 218 -1.67 -12.95 -13.95
N GLY A 219 -2.35 -11.97 -13.33
CA GLY A 219 -1.88 -11.26 -12.16
C GLY A 219 -2.12 -12.03 -10.87
N ASN A 220 -1.66 -11.44 -9.78
CA ASN A 220 -1.87 -11.98 -8.44
C ASN A 220 -3.17 -11.41 -7.84
N LEU A 221 -3.82 -12.21 -6.99
CA LEU A 221 -5.01 -11.79 -6.26
C LEU A 221 -4.64 -11.24 -4.89
N LYS A 222 -5.14 -10.06 -4.55
CA LYS A 222 -4.90 -9.40 -3.25
C LYS A 222 -5.37 -10.23 -2.06
N THR A 223 -6.39 -11.07 -2.25
CA THR A 223 -6.93 -12.00 -1.24
C THR A 223 -6.12 -13.27 -1.06
N SER A 224 -4.99 -13.42 -1.75
CA SER A 224 -4.11 -14.57 -1.58
C SER A 224 -3.50 -14.61 -0.18
N CYS A 225 -3.21 -15.82 0.30
CA CYS A 225 -2.60 -16.04 1.61
C CYS A 225 -1.24 -15.32 1.76
N ILE A 226 -1.10 -14.49 2.80
CA ILE A 226 0.17 -13.83 3.14
C ILE A 226 0.96 -14.68 4.14
N ALA A 227 0.38 -14.95 5.30
CA ALA A 227 0.97 -15.80 6.34
C ALA A 227 0.05 -16.97 6.64
N LYS A 228 0.62 -18.18 6.64
CA LYS A 228 -0.11 -19.39 6.97
C LYS A 228 -0.50 -19.35 8.45
N VAL A 229 -1.77 -19.61 8.75
CA VAL A 229 -2.23 -19.78 10.13
C VAL A 229 -1.66 -21.07 10.70
N ASP A 230 -1.17 -21.01 11.94
CA ASP A 230 -0.70 -22.19 12.67
C ASP A 230 -1.86 -23.17 12.89
N ARG A 231 -1.64 -24.45 12.56
CA ARG A 231 -2.69 -25.48 12.67
C ARG A 231 -3.10 -25.73 14.11
N ASP A 232 -2.18 -25.58 15.05
CA ASP A 232 -2.48 -25.78 16.47
C ASP A 232 -3.40 -24.68 17.04
N LYS A 233 -3.51 -23.56 16.32
CA LYS A 233 -4.36 -22.40 16.66
C LYS A 233 -5.59 -22.30 15.76
N LEU A 234 -5.83 -23.30 14.93
CA LEU A 234 -6.87 -23.30 13.90
C LEU A 234 -7.78 -24.51 14.08
N ALA A 235 -9.01 -24.25 14.50
CA ALA A 235 -10.06 -25.25 14.56
C ALA A 235 -11.10 -24.95 13.47
N VAL A 236 -11.13 -25.76 12.42
CA VAL A 236 -12.09 -25.61 11.32
C VAL A 236 -13.14 -26.72 11.36
N LYS A 237 -14.40 -26.35 11.23
CA LYS A 237 -15.53 -27.25 11.01
C LYS A 237 -16.28 -26.80 9.77
N ALA A 238 -16.85 -27.75 9.04
CA ALA A 238 -17.74 -27.45 7.91
C ALA A 238 -19.11 -28.02 8.21
N ASP A 239 -20.14 -27.25 7.91
CA ASP A 239 -21.54 -27.65 8.09
C ASP A 239 -22.12 -28.32 6.82
N VAL A 240 -21.33 -28.36 5.74
CA VAL A 240 -21.70 -28.90 4.42
C VAL A 240 -20.63 -29.81 3.83
N LYS A 241 -20.99 -30.60 2.81
CA LYS A 241 -20.05 -31.36 1.98
C LYS A 241 -19.74 -30.58 0.71
N TYR A 242 -18.46 -30.51 0.34
CA TYR A 242 -17.98 -29.80 -0.85
C TYR A 242 -17.86 -30.73 -2.04
N SER A 243 -18.10 -30.17 -3.23
CA SER A 243 -17.95 -30.92 -4.49
C SER A 243 -16.48 -31.25 -4.75
N THR A 244 -16.25 -32.44 -5.33
CA THR A 244 -14.93 -32.85 -5.85
C THR A 244 -14.76 -32.48 -7.33
N ASP A 245 -15.81 -31.96 -7.96
CA ASP A 245 -15.81 -31.68 -9.39
C ASP A 245 -14.91 -30.48 -9.70
N GLN A 246 -14.23 -30.57 -10.84
CA GLN A 246 -13.46 -29.47 -11.40
C GLN A 246 -14.18 -28.99 -12.64
N GLU A 247 -14.27 -27.66 -12.77
CA GLU A 247 -14.95 -27.02 -13.88
C GLU A 247 -13.98 -26.17 -14.69
N LYS A 248 -14.40 -25.75 -15.88
CA LYS A 248 -13.68 -24.75 -16.67
C LYS A 248 -14.46 -23.46 -16.59
N LEU A 249 -13.82 -22.42 -16.06
CA LEU A 249 -14.41 -21.10 -15.95
C LEU A 249 -13.63 -20.10 -16.79
N THR A 250 -14.35 -19.20 -17.44
CA THR A 250 -13.77 -18.13 -18.25
C THR A 250 -13.20 -17.06 -17.34
N VAL A 251 -11.92 -16.77 -17.48
CA VAL A 251 -11.32 -15.53 -16.96
C VAL A 251 -11.64 -14.41 -17.94
N TYR A 252 -11.93 -13.23 -17.40
CA TYR A 252 -12.23 -12.04 -18.20
C TYR A 252 -11.11 -11.02 -18.10
N LYS A 253 -11.06 -10.09 -19.04
CA LYS A 253 -10.14 -8.96 -19.07
C LYS A 253 -10.89 -7.67 -18.78
N ILE A 254 -10.33 -6.88 -17.89
CA ILE A 254 -10.81 -5.55 -17.52
C ILE A 254 -10.00 -4.53 -18.31
N LYS A 255 -10.67 -3.52 -18.86
CA LYS A 255 -9.97 -2.42 -19.54
C LYS A 255 -9.14 -1.61 -18.53
N GLN A 256 -7.85 -1.46 -18.81
CA GLN A 256 -7.00 -0.49 -18.12
C GLN A 256 -7.02 0.82 -18.91
N LEU A 257 -7.51 1.90 -18.30
CA LEU A 257 -7.49 3.23 -18.89
C LEU A 257 -6.13 3.90 -18.68
N SER A 258 -5.72 4.67 -19.68
CA SER A 258 -4.64 5.63 -19.57
C SER A 258 -5.10 6.91 -18.87
N GLN A 259 -4.14 7.70 -18.35
CA GLN A 259 -4.41 9.02 -17.77
C GLN A 259 -5.14 9.95 -18.76
N GLU A 260 -4.86 9.84 -20.06
CA GLU A 260 -5.53 10.62 -21.10
C GLU A 260 -6.98 10.20 -21.25
N GLU A 261 -7.27 8.89 -21.29
CA GLU A 261 -8.64 8.39 -21.37
C GLU A 261 -9.47 8.79 -20.14
N THR A 262 -8.89 8.76 -18.93
CA THR A 262 -9.58 9.24 -17.72
C THR A 262 -9.82 10.74 -17.74
N TYR A 263 -8.89 11.52 -18.30
CA TYR A 263 -9.07 12.98 -18.45
C TYR A 263 -10.19 13.29 -19.44
N GLN A 264 -10.22 12.64 -20.60
CA GLN A 264 -11.30 12.82 -21.58
C GLN A 264 -12.66 12.41 -21.01
N PHE A 265 -12.72 11.29 -20.28
CA PHE A 265 -13.94 10.90 -19.57
C PHE A 265 -14.39 11.98 -18.57
N ALA A 266 -13.47 12.57 -17.80
CA ALA A 266 -13.82 13.62 -16.84
C ALA A 266 -14.33 14.90 -17.52
N VAL A 267 -13.74 15.28 -18.66
CA VAL A 267 -14.21 16.41 -19.49
C VAL A 267 -15.63 16.15 -19.98
N GLU A 268 -15.90 14.98 -20.55
CA GLU A 268 -17.24 14.60 -21.02
C GLU A 268 -18.26 14.56 -19.87
N PHE A 269 -17.87 13.99 -18.72
CA PHE A 269 -18.72 13.90 -17.53
C PHE A 269 -19.10 15.30 -17.02
N PHE A 270 -18.13 16.21 -16.84
CA PHE A 270 -18.44 17.57 -16.37
C PHE A 270 -19.24 18.37 -17.40
N ASN A 271 -18.97 18.20 -18.70
CA ASN A 271 -19.77 18.82 -19.75
C ASN A 271 -21.24 18.38 -19.70
N SER A 272 -21.53 17.10 -19.38
CA SER A 272 -22.90 16.59 -19.26
C SER A 272 -23.72 17.34 -18.21
N ILE A 273 -23.08 17.76 -17.12
CA ILE A 273 -23.68 18.56 -16.04
C ILE A 273 -23.47 20.07 -16.20
N ARG A 274 -23.06 20.52 -17.39
CA ARG A 274 -22.83 21.93 -17.75
C ARG A 274 -21.78 22.62 -16.88
N ASP A 275 -20.75 21.89 -16.49
CA ASP A 275 -19.57 22.41 -15.80
C ASP A 275 -18.31 22.12 -16.65
N ALA A 276 -17.17 22.67 -16.25
CA ALA A 276 -15.90 22.46 -16.90
C ALA A 276 -14.84 22.01 -15.89
N ILE A 277 -13.85 21.28 -16.38
CA ILE A 277 -12.71 20.83 -15.58
C ILE A 277 -11.83 22.02 -15.18
N ASP A 278 -11.40 22.02 -13.92
CA ASP A 278 -10.35 22.92 -13.41
C ASP A 278 -9.02 22.16 -13.40
N GLU A 279 -8.27 22.28 -14.50
CA GLU A 279 -7.01 21.58 -14.69
C GLU A 279 -5.96 21.88 -13.61
N SER A 280 -6.03 23.06 -12.98
CA SER A 280 -5.07 23.48 -11.96
C SER A 280 -5.17 22.65 -10.67
N ARG A 281 -6.28 21.94 -10.50
CA ARG A 281 -6.59 21.15 -9.30
C ARG A 281 -6.48 19.64 -9.50
N ASN A 282 -6.19 19.18 -10.72
CA ASN A 282 -6.09 17.76 -11.02
C ASN A 282 -5.08 17.04 -10.11
N ASP A 283 -5.46 15.86 -9.66
CA ASP A 283 -4.65 15.00 -8.80
C ASP A 283 -4.42 13.66 -9.48
N ILE A 284 -3.17 13.33 -9.77
CA ILE A 284 -2.81 12.12 -10.50
C ILE A 284 -2.01 11.21 -9.56
N TYR A 285 -2.55 10.00 -9.35
CA TYR A 285 -1.93 8.93 -8.57
C TYR A 285 -1.55 7.75 -9.48
N ASP A 286 -0.86 6.78 -8.89
CA ASP A 286 -0.39 5.56 -9.58
C ASP A 286 -1.55 4.69 -10.10
N GLU A 287 -2.70 4.66 -9.42
CA GLU A 287 -3.85 3.78 -9.72
C GLU A 287 -5.17 4.52 -10.03
N THR A 288 -5.22 5.83 -9.75
CA THR A 288 -6.43 6.65 -9.80
C THR A 288 -6.08 8.07 -10.24
N ALA A 289 -6.99 8.74 -10.93
CA ALA A 289 -6.94 10.17 -11.19
C ALA A 289 -8.15 10.86 -10.56
N VAL A 290 -7.94 12.05 -9.99
CA VAL A 290 -9.00 12.89 -9.43
C VAL A 290 -9.04 14.20 -10.18
N TYR A 291 -10.22 14.51 -10.70
CA TYR A 291 -10.49 15.72 -11.45
C TYR A 291 -11.48 16.57 -10.67
N TYR A 292 -11.28 17.88 -10.70
CA TYR A 292 -12.18 18.83 -10.07
C TYR A 292 -12.80 19.71 -11.13
N SER A 293 -14.05 20.11 -10.91
CA SER A 293 -14.70 21.09 -11.75
C SER A 293 -14.54 22.51 -11.20
N ILE A 294 -14.78 23.51 -12.05
CA ILE A 294 -14.83 24.93 -11.66
C ILE A 294 -15.96 25.16 -10.65
N GLY A 295 -17.11 24.48 -10.82
CA GLY A 295 -18.24 24.51 -9.88
C GLY A 295 -17.99 23.83 -8.53
N GLY A 296 -16.82 23.23 -8.33
CA GLY A 296 -16.40 22.65 -7.06
C GLY A 296 -16.78 21.19 -6.87
N TYR A 297 -17.07 20.44 -7.94
CA TYR A 297 -17.31 19.00 -7.90
C TYR A 297 -16.00 18.22 -7.91
N SER A 298 -16.03 16.97 -7.43
CA SER A 298 -14.92 16.04 -7.58
C SER A 298 -15.35 14.77 -8.31
N LEU A 299 -14.43 14.25 -9.13
CA LEU A 299 -14.59 13.00 -9.86
C LEU A 299 -13.29 12.18 -9.74
N TRP A 300 -13.38 11.08 -9.00
CA TRP A 300 -12.29 10.12 -8.81
C TRP A 300 -12.49 8.97 -9.78
N ILE A 301 -11.49 8.64 -10.59
CA ILE A 301 -11.58 7.60 -11.62
C ILE A 301 -10.41 6.64 -11.46
N ASN A 302 -10.70 5.36 -11.26
CA ASN A 302 -9.69 4.31 -11.21
C ASN A 302 -9.29 3.91 -12.63
N TYR A 303 -7.99 3.75 -12.86
CA TYR A 303 -7.50 3.30 -14.17
C TYR A 303 -7.99 1.89 -14.50
N LEU A 304 -8.10 1.01 -13.51
CA LEU A 304 -8.63 -0.33 -13.72
C LEU A 304 -10.16 -0.30 -13.81
N GLY A 305 -10.69 -0.69 -14.96
CA GLY A 305 -12.13 -0.83 -15.21
C GLY A 305 -12.90 0.47 -15.36
N GLY A 306 -12.26 1.62 -15.16
CA GLY A 306 -12.93 2.93 -15.27
C GLY A 306 -14.00 3.15 -14.22
N THR A 307 -13.90 2.46 -13.08
CA THR A 307 -14.79 2.71 -11.93
C THR A 307 -14.55 4.11 -11.40
N TYR A 308 -15.60 4.79 -10.92
CA TYR A 308 -15.48 6.18 -10.51
C TYR A 308 -16.41 6.57 -9.37
N SER A 309 -16.02 7.64 -8.66
CA SER A 309 -16.83 8.29 -7.64
C SER A 309 -16.96 9.78 -7.93
N PHE A 310 -18.19 10.26 -8.08
CA PHE A 310 -18.53 11.67 -8.21
C PHE A 310 -19.12 12.20 -6.91
N THR A 311 -18.77 13.43 -6.53
CA THR A 311 -19.35 14.13 -5.37
C THR A 311 -19.66 15.59 -5.70
N ASP A 312 -20.92 15.98 -5.47
CA ASP A 312 -21.37 17.37 -5.39
C ASP A 312 -21.34 17.83 -3.92
N TYR A 313 -20.25 18.48 -3.51
CA TYR A 313 -20.11 19.00 -2.15
C TYR A 313 -21.12 20.10 -1.81
N ASN A 314 -21.64 20.83 -2.80
CA ASN A 314 -22.63 21.88 -2.56
C ASN A 314 -24.00 21.29 -2.21
N THR A 315 -24.28 20.06 -2.62
CA THR A 315 -25.49 19.31 -2.25
C THR A 315 -25.25 18.41 -1.03
N GLU A 316 -24.16 17.64 -1.02
CA GLU A 316 -23.86 16.67 0.05
C GLU A 316 -23.49 17.36 1.39
N LEU A 317 -22.76 18.49 1.32
CA LEU A 317 -22.29 19.26 2.48
C LEU A 317 -22.87 20.68 2.49
N ALA A 318 -24.08 20.83 1.95
CA ALA A 318 -24.78 22.11 1.91
C ALA A 318 -24.90 22.73 3.32
N LYS A 319 -24.67 24.05 3.43
CA LYS A 319 -24.85 24.78 4.70
C LYS A 319 -26.27 24.65 5.26
N THR A 320 -27.26 24.52 4.37
CA THR A 320 -28.64 24.20 4.71
C THR A 320 -28.93 22.80 4.21
N THR A 321 -29.26 21.89 5.11
CA THR A 321 -29.52 20.48 4.78
C THR A 321 -30.62 20.37 3.72
N ILE A 322 -30.25 19.86 2.55
CA ILE A 322 -31.18 19.46 1.51
C ILE A 322 -31.62 18.04 1.85
N LYS A 323 -32.93 17.80 1.89
CA LYS A 323 -33.44 16.46 2.20
C LYS A 323 -33.20 15.52 1.02
N LYS A 324 -32.89 14.27 1.35
CA LYS A 324 -32.85 13.20 0.36
C LYS A 324 -34.26 12.78 0.00
N VAL A 325 -34.47 12.43 -1.27
CA VAL A 325 -35.68 11.77 -1.72
C VAL A 325 -35.52 10.29 -1.40
N ASN A 326 -36.47 9.68 -0.69
CA ASN A 326 -36.38 8.29 -0.22
C ASN A 326 -37.29 7.31 -0.97
N ASN A 327 -38.22 7.80 -1.78
CA ASN A 327 -39.26 7.03 -2.44
C ASN A 327 -39.30 7.23 -3.97
N ALA A 328 -38.17 7.61 -4.59
CA ALA A 328 -38.11 7.72 -6.04
C ALA A 328 -38.16 6.33 -6.68
N THR A 329 -38.87 6.23 -7.81
CA THR A 329 -38.92 4.99 -8.60
C THR A 329 -37.64 4.79 -9.40
N GLU A 330 -37.45 3.55 -9.88
CA GLU A 330 -36.32 3.19 -10.74
C GLU A 330 -36.22 4.11 -11.97
N GLU A 331 -37.35 4.39 -12.64
CA GLU A 331 -37.39 5.22 -13.84
C GLU A 331 -36.96 6.67 -13.57
N VAL A 332 -37.35 7.22 -12.42
CA VAL A 332 -36.93 8.57 -12.00
C VAL A 332 -35.42 8.60 -11.82
N ILE A 333 -34.85 7.63 -11.11
CA ILE A 333 -33.40 7.59 -10.88
C ILE A 333 -32.63 7.37 -12.18
N LYS A 334 -33.10 6.49 -13.07
CA LYS A 334 -32.49 6.31 -14.41
C LYS A 334 -32.49 7.62 -15.20
N SER A 335 -33.62 8.32 -15.24
CA SER A 335 -33.72 9.61 -15.95
C SER A 335 -32.80 10.67 -15.36
N VAL A 336 -32.63 10.69 -14.04
CA VAL A 336 -31.69 11.60 -13.38
C VAL A 336 -30.25 11.24 -13.74
N LEU A 337 -29.86 9.96 -13.70
CA LEU A 337 -28.51 9.51 -14.04
C LEU A 337 -28.15 9.79 -15.51
N GLU A 338 -29.11 9.72 -16.43
CA GLU A 338 -28.92 10.11 -17.83
C GLU A 338 -28.47 11.58 -17.99
N GLN A 339 -28.90 12.47 -17.10
CA GLN A 339 -28.46 13.88 -17.10
C GLN A 339 -26.96 14.02 -16.76
N TYR A 340 -26.39 13.02 -16.07
CA TYR A 340 -24.96 12.92 -15.78
C TYR A 340 -24.21 12.12 -16.86
N GLY A 341 -24.85 11.85 -18.00
CA GLY A 341 -24.26 11.06 -19.10
C GLY A 341 -24.15 9.57 -18.81
N ILE A 342 -24.80 9.08 -17.75
CA ILE A 342 -24.67 7.69 -17.30
C ILE A 342 -25.71 6.83 -18.01
N LYS A 343 -25.24 5.80 -18.71
CA LYS A 343 -26.08 4.79 -19.35
C LYS A 343 -25.88 3.46 -18.65
N LEU A 344 -26.98 2.93 -18.14
CA LEU A 344 -27.02 1.68 -17.40
C LEU A 344 -27.23 0.48 -18.33
N PRO A 345 -26.56 -0.67 -18.10
CA PRO A 345 -26.79 -1.86 -18.90
C PRO A 345 -28.20 -2.42 -18.67
N GLU A 346 -28.76 -3.08 -19.68
CA GLU A 346 -30.06 -3.76 -19.57
C GLU A 346 -29.95 -4.99 -18.66
N GLY A 347 -30.96 -5.26 -17.83
CA GLY A 347 -30.99 -6.44 -16.96
C GLY A 347 -30.38 -6.26 -15.55
N ILE A 348 -29.96 -5.04 -15.20
CA ILE A 348 -29.54 -4.72 -13.83
C ILE A 348 -30.72 -4.73 -12.85
N VAL A 349 -30.42 -5.07 -11.59
CA VAL A 349 -31.41 -5.12 -10.52
C VAL A 349 -31.37 -3.82 -9.71
N PHE A 350 -32.51 -3.16 -9.57
CA PHE A 350 -32.67 -1.95 -8.76
C PHE A 350 -33.06 -2.27 -7.31
N SER A 351 -32.51 -1.52 -6.37
CA SER A 351 -32.93 -1.51 -4.97
C SER A 351 -32.78 -0.11 -4.34
N ASN A 352 -33.58 0.15 -3.31
CA ASN A 352 -33.47 1.35 -2.46
C ASN A 352 -33.43 0.93 -0.98
N ASP A 353 -32.74 1.71 -0.15
CA ASP A 353 -32.66 1.47 1.30
C ASP A 353 -33.62 2.34 2.12
N GLU A 354 -34.55 3.03 1.46
CA GLU A 354 -35.51 3.98 2.06
C GLU A 354 -34.87 5.17 2.82
N ASP A 355 -33.54 5.29 2.79
CA ASP A 355 -32.74 6.39 3.36
C ASP A 355 -32.17 7.31 2.26
N GLY A 356 -32.75 7.21 1.06
CA GLY A 356 -32.39 7.98 -0.12
C GLY A 356 -31.07 7.58 -0.77
N ASN A 357 -30.59 6.36 -0.51
CA ASN A 357 -29.54 5.75 -1.31
C ASN A 357 -30.17 4.72 -2.26
N TYR A 358 -29.83 4.85 -3.53
CA TYR A 358 -30.35 4.01 -4.62
C TYR A 358 -29.21 3.18 -5.19
N THR A 359 -29.44 1.90 -5.42
CA THR A 359 -28.42 0.96 -5.91
C THR A 359 -28.92 0.20 -7.12
N PHE A 360 -28.03 0.04 -8.10
CA PHE A 360 -28.20 -0.85 -9.24
C PHE A 360 -27.10 -1.89 -9.22
N THR A 361 -27.48 -3.16 -9.29
CA THR A 361 -26.55 -4.29 -9.21
C THR A 361 -26.54 -5.05 -10.52
N ALA A 362 -25.35 -5.19 -11.10
CA ALA A 362 -25.05 -6.19 -12.10
C ALA A 362 -24.32 -7.33 -11.38
N LYS A 363 -24.91 -8.53 -11.33
CA LYS A 363 -24.28 -9.70 -10.72
C LYS A 363 -23.95 -10.69 -11.82
N GLU A 364 -22.69 -10.72 -12.23
CA GLU A 364 -22.19 -11.58 -13.32
C GLU A 364 -23.09 -11.53 -14.58
N LEU A 365 -23.61 -10.33 -14.89
CA LEU A 365 -24.61 -10.12 -15.94
C LEU A 365 -23.95 -10.21 -17.33
N LEU A 366 -24.30 -11.23 -18.10
CA LEU A 366 -23.75 -11.46 -19.44
C LEU A 366 -24.63 -10.81 -20.53
N ILE A 367 -24.03 -9.89 -21.28
CA ILE A 367 -24.65 -9.24 -22.45
C ILE A 367 -23.68 -9.42 -23.62
N ASP A 368 -24.12 -10.14 -24.66
CA ASP A 368 -23.31 -10.43 -25.86
C ASP A 368 -21.90 -10.99 -25.54
N GLY A 369 -21.81 -11.85 -24.51
CA GLY A 369 -20.56 -12.45 -24.06
C GLY A 369 -19.65 -11.55 -23.21
N THR A 370 -20.01 -10.27 -23.02
CA THR A 370 -19.35 -9.36 -22.08
C THR A 370 -20.01 -9.47 -20.71
N MET A 371 -19.22 -9.64 -19.66
CA MET A 371 -19.72 -9.68 -18.29
C MET A 371 -19.72 -8.29 -17.66
N TYR A 372 -20.83 -7.95 -17.01
CA TYR A 372 -20.99 -6.78 -16.17
C TYR A 372 -21.14 -7.23 -14.73
N ASP A 373 -20.26 -6.76 -13.84
CA ASP A 373 -20.30 -7.16 -12.44
C ASP A 373 -19.96 -6.01 -11.49
N GLY A 374 -20.70 -5.91 -10.40
CA GLY A 374 -20.58 -4.86 -9.39
C GLY A 374 -21.82 -3.99 -9.26
N THR A 375 -21.65 -2.81 -8.65
CA THR A 375 -22.78 -1.95 -8.28
C THR A 375 -22.57 -0.51 -8.69
N LEU A 376 -23.66 0.17 -9.06
CA LEU A 376 -23.75 1.62 -9.03
C LEU A 376 -24.59 2.01 -7.82
N SER A 377 -24.13 2.97 -7.01
CA SER A 377 -24.97 3.60 -5.99
C SER A 377 -24.98 5.12 -6.13
N CYS A 378 -26.11 5.74 -5.81
CA CYS A 378 -26.25 7.20 -5.85
C CYS A 378 -27.19 7.74 -4.77
N LYS A 379 -26.98 9.02 -4.40
CA LYS A 379 -27.83 9.75 -3.44
C LYS A 379 -28.61 10.86 -4.14
N TYR A 380 -29.94 10.79 -4.10
CA TYR A 380 -30.81 11.74 -4.79
C TYR A 380 -31.51 12.69 -3.80
N TYR A 381 -31.60 13.98 -4.18
CA TYR A 381 -32.03 15.06 -3.30
C TYR A 381 -33.24 15.84 -3.86
N GLU A 382 -34.00 16.48 -2.97
CA GLU A 382 -35.22 17.25 -3.32
C GLU A 382 -34.96 18.41 -4.28
N ASN A 383 -33.71 18.87 -4.41
CA ASN A 383 -33.30 19.88 -5.39
C ASN A 383 -33.17 19.33 -6.82
N GLY A 384 -33.51 18.05 -7.05
CA GLY A 384 -33.42 17.39 -8.35
C GLY A 384 -32.00 16.98 -8.75
N LYS A 385 -31.03 17.02 -7.83
CA LYS A 385 -29.63 16.65 -8.10
C LYS A 385 -29.22 15.37 -7.40
N VAL A 386 -28.17 14.76 -7.93
CA VAL A 386 -27.44 13.67 -7.29
C VAL A 386 -26.26 14.25 -6.50
N GLY A 387 -26.23 14.01 -5.20
CA GLY A 387 -25.15 14.47 -4.31
C GLY A 387 -23.89 13.63 -4.44
N SER A 388 -24.04 12.33 -4.67
CA SER A 388 -22.92 11.43 -4.94
C SER A 388 -23.32 10.28 -5.86
N ILE A 389 -22.36 9.85 -6.67
CA ILE A 389 -22.45 8.64 -7.51
C ILE A 389 -21.20 7.81 -7.25
N ARG A 390 -21.36 6.51 -7.05
CA ARG A 390 -20.28 5.52 -7.02
C ARG A 390 -20.58 4.48 -8.07
N TRP A 391 -19.83 4.50 -9.17
CA TRP A 391 -19.88 3.50 -10.22
C TRP A 391 -18.77 2.48 -9.99
N ASN A 392 -19.15 1.27 -9.57
CA ASN A 392 -18.24 0.13 -9.38
C ASN A 392 -18.61 -1.06 -10.28
N ILE A 393 -19.41 -0.84 -11.35
CA ILE A 393 -19.72 -1.88 -12.32
C ILE A 393 -18.54 -2.01 -13.28
N LEU A 394 -17.90 -3.18 -13.30
CA LEU A 394 -16.84 -3.55 -14.22
C LEU A 394 -17.45 -4.07 -15.51
N LYS A 395 -16.88 -3.65 -16.65
CA LYS A 395 -17.13 -4.25 -17.96
C LYS A 395 -15.96 -5.18 -18.28
N CYS A 396 -16.25 -6.47 -18.41
CA CYS A 396 -15.27 -7.55 -18.46
C CYS A 396 -15.42 -8.33 -19.78
N GLU A 397 -14.40 -8.26 -20.64
CA GLU A 397 -14.39 -8.96 -21.94
C GLU A 397 -13.85 -10.39 -21.75
N PRO A 398 -14.41 -11.41 -22.41
CA PRO A 398 -13.96 -12.79 -22.24
C PRO A 398 -12.51 -12.94 -22.72
N TYR A 399 -11.66 -13.60 -21.91
CA TYR A 399 -10.25 -13.82 -22.25
C TYR A 399 -9.97 -15.29 -22.58
N LYS A 400 -10.07 -16.19 -21.59
CA LYS A 400 -9.68 -17.60 -21.74
C LYS A 400 -10.25 -18.45 -20.62
N ASP A 401 -10.56 -19.71 -20.92
CA ASP A 401 -11.01 -20.67 -19.91
C ASP A 401 -9.84 -21.30 -19.16
N PHE A 402 -9.98 -21.40 -17.84
CA PHE A 402 -9.06 -22.08 -16.94
C PHE A 402 -9.78 -23.20 -16.20
N THR A 403 -9.10 -24.32 -16.01
CA THR A 403 -9.57 -25.37 -15.11
C THR A 403 -9.38 -24.89 -13.69
N VAL A 404 -10.46 -24.84 -12.91
CA VAL A 404 -10.42 -24.46 -11.49
C VAL A 404 -10.27 -25.68 -10.60
N ILE A 405 -9.64 -25.50 -9.44
CA ILE A 405 -9.62 -26.50 -8.38
C ILE A 405 -11.05 -26.78 -7.90
N SER A 406 -11.28 -27.94 -7.27
CA SER A 406 -12.61 -28.24 -6.71
C SER A 406 -12.88 -27.44 -5.43
N GLU A 407 -14.15 -27.33 -5.05
CA GLU A 407 -14.53 -26.77 -3.74
C GLU A 407 -13.86 -27.50 -2.58
N GLU A 408 -13.74 -28.83 -2.67
CA GLU A 408 -13.05 -29.65 -1.67
C GLU A 408 -11.56 -29.27 -1.57
N ASP A 409 -10.88 -29.05 -2.68
CA ASP A 409 -9.47 -28.64 -2.69
C ASP A 409 -9.28 -27.20 -2.19
N ALA A 410 -10.22 -26.30 -2.48
CA ALA A 410 -10.25 -24.96 -1.90
C ALA A 410 -10.47 -25.00 -0.38
N TYR A 411 -11.40 -25.84 0.10
CA TYR A 411 -11.61 -26.09 1.52
C TYR A 411 -10.38 -26.72 2.19
N LYS A 412 -9.68 -27.65 1.53
CA LYS A 412 -8.40 -28.19 2.03
C LYS A 412 -7.38 -27.06 2.23
N LYS A 413 -7.27 -26.07 1.33
CA LYS A 413 -6.39 -24.90 1.56
C LYS A 413 -6.75 -24.16 2.86
N ILE A 414 -8.04 -24.04 3.19
CA ILE A 414 -8.49 -23.44 4.47
C ILE A 414 -8.06 -24.31 5.67
N LEU A 415 -8.26 -25.63 5.61
CA LEU A 415 -7.79 -26.57 6.64
C LEU A 415 -6.27 -26.50 6.85
N GLU A 416 -5.53 -26.20 5.79
CA GLU A 416 -4.09 -25.99 5.86
C GLU A 416 -3.71 -24.62 6.42
N GLY A 417 -4.66 -23.73 6.72
CA GLY A 417 -4.37 -22.35 7.15
C GLY A 417 -3.88 -21.45 6.02
N LYS A 418 -4.12 -21.81 4.75
CA LYS A 418 -3.69 -21.06 3.56
C LYS A 418 -4.81 -20.15 3.03
N PHE A 419 -5.23 -19.20 3.85
CA PHE A 419 -6.15 -18.14 3.47
C PHE A 419 -5.61 -16.79 3.98
N ASN A 420 -6.13 -15.69 3.45
CA ASN A 420 -5.74 -14.38 3.95
C ASN A 420 -6.34 -14.12 5.33
N ASN A 421 -5.54 -14.29 6.38
CA ASN A 421 -5.95 -14.02 7.74
C ASN A 421 -5.78 -12.54 8.10
N THR A 422 -6.87 -11.79 8.04
CA THR A 422 -6.94 -10.40 8.50
C THR A 422 -7.50 -10.26 9.91
N PHE A 423 -7.84 -11.38 10.57
CA PHE A 423 -8.54 -11.40 11.85
C PHE A 423 -7.60 -11.17 13.04
N GLU A 424 -8.08 -10.43 14.03
CA GLU A 424 -7.31 -10.06 15.22
C GLU A 424 -7.46 -11.07 16.37
N SER A 425 -7.24 -12.36 16.10
CA SER A 425 -7.30 -13.40 17.14
C SER A 425 -6.09 -14.33 17.13
N ASN A 426 -5.67 -14.73 18.34
CA ASN A 426 -4.61 -15.72 18.54
C ASN A 426 -5.07 -17.13 18.19
N GLU A 427 -6.35 -17.44 18.35
CA GLU A 427 -6.96 -18.72 18.01
C GLU A 427 -8.17 -18.47 17.11
N LEU A 428 -8.32 -19.28 16.08
CA LEU A 428 -9.40 -19.18 15.10
C LEU A 428 -10.26 -20.42 15.17
N ASN A 429 -11.47 -20.26 15.70
CA ASN A 429 -12.53 -21.25 15.58
C ASN A 429 -13.39 -20.85 14.38
N ILE A 430 -13.31 -21.62 13.31
CA ILE A 430 -13.96 -21.32 12.04
C ILE A 430 -15.03 -22.37 11.76
N ARG A 431 -16.26 -21.93 11.53
CA ARG A 431 -17.30 -22.76 10.91
C ARG A 431 -17.50 -22.29 9.48
N ILE A 432 -17.36 -23.21 8.53
CA ILE A 432 -17.51 -22.93 7.11
C ILE A 432 -18.89 -23.41 6.65
N GLY A 433 -19.63 -22.50 6.03
CA GLY A 433 -20.93 -22.71 5.39
C GLY A 433 -20.79 -23.00 3.90
N GLN A 434 -21.68 -22.42 3.10
CA GLN A 434 -21.70 -22.67 1.65
C GLN A 434 -20.50 -22.01 0.96
N ALA A 435 -20.07 -22.61 -0.14
CA ALA A 435 -19.09 -22.03 -1.04
C ALA A 435 -19.80 -21.54 -2.31
N ALA A 436 -19.41 -20.39 -2.81
CA ALA A 436 -19.81 -19.90 -4.11
C ALA A 436 -18.58 -19.40 -4.88
N ILE A 437 -18.65 -19.44 -6.21
CA ILE A 437 -17.66 -18.74 -7.02
C ILE A 437 -18.13 -17.29 -7.16
N GLN A 438 -17.18 -16.37 -6.99
CA GLN A 438 -17.31 -14.98 -7.39
C GLN A 438 -16.07 -14.60 -8.21
N TYR A 439 -16.05 -13.41 -8.79
CA TYR A 439 -14.89 -12.91 -9.54
C TYR A 439 -14.22 -11.74 -8.84
N MET A 440 -12.89 -11.68 -8.91
CA MET A 440 -12.09 -10.60 -8.32
C MET A 440 -11.04 -10.08 -9.31
N PRO A 441 -10.75 -8.76 -9.30
CA PRO A 441 -9.71 -8.21 -10.16
C PRO A 441 -8.34 -8.64 -9.64
N ASP A 442 -7.48 -9.04 -10.56
CA ASP A 442 -6.09 -9.31 -10.29
C ASP A 442 -5.20 -8.09 -10.59
N SER A 443 -3.93 -8.22 -10.22
CA SER A 443 -2.94 -7.15 -10.39
C SER A 443 -2.49 -6.87 -11.83
N LYS A 444 -2.97 -7.63 -12.83
CA LYS A 444 -2.72 -7.42 -14.28
C LYS A 444 -3.98 -6.99 -15.05
N GLY A 445 -5.10 -6.79 -14.37
CA GLY A 445 -6.37 -6.39 -14.97
C GLY A 445 -7.14 -7.54 -15.60
N TYR A 446 -6.98 -8.76 -15.10
CA TYR A 446 -7.92 -9.84 -15.35
C TYR A 446 -8.89 -10.00 -14.18
N TYR A 447 -10.06 -10.53 -14.47
CA TYR A 447 -11.11 -10.83 -13.51
C TYR A 447 -11.18 -12.34 -13.36
N GLN A 448 -10.71 -12.84 -12.21
CA GLN A 448 -10.47 -14.26 -11.97
C GLN A 448 -11.51 -14.85 -11.01
N PRO A 449 -11.91 -16.12 -11.19
CA PRO A 449 -12.79 -16.82 -10.26
C PRO A 449 -12.09 -17.09 -8.92
N VAL A 450 -12.83 -16.87 -7.83
CA VAL A 450 -12.40 -17.06 -6.45
C VAL A 450 -13.52 -17.77 -5.71
N TYR A 451 -13.18 -18.80 -4.95
CA TYR A 451 -14.12 -19.41 -4.01
C TYR A 451 -14.32 -18.49 -2.82
N VAL A 452 -15.56 -18.12 -2.58
CA VAL A 452 -16.02 -17.36 -1.43
C VAL A 452 -16.80 -18.30 -0.54
N PHE A 453 -16.24 -18.58 0.63
CA PHE A 453 -16.85 -19.42 1.65
C PHE A 453 -17.52 -18.53 2.69
N GLU A 454 -18.80 -18.75 2.95
CA GLU A 454 -19.46 -18.22 4.14
C GLU A 454 -18.75 -18.80 5.38
N ALA A 455 -18.38 -17.94 6.33
CA ALA A 455 -17.64 -18.35 7.51
C ALA A 455 -18.15 -17.64 8.76
N ASP A 456 -18.23 -18.38 9.87
CA ASP A 456 -18.31 -17.81 11.22
C ASP A 456 -16.93 -18.00 11.87
N ILE A 457 -16.29 -16.89 12.23
CA ILE A 457 -14.97 -16.90 12.87
C ILE A 457 -15.12 -16.32 14.27
N ASN A 458 -14.98 -17.18 15.28
CA ASN A 458 -15.13 -16.83 16.69
C ASN A 458 -16.48 -16.15 17.04
N GLY A 459 -17.55 -16.46 16.29
CA GLY A 459 -18.89 -15.88 16.49
C GLY A 459 -19.21 -14.69 15.59
N ASP A 460 -18.26 -14.23 14.77
CA ASP A 460 -18.46 -13.15 13.80
C ASP A 460 -18.64 -13.73 12.39
N SER A 461 -19.78 -13.43 11.75
CA SER A 461 -20.06 -13.81 10.36
C SER A 461 -19.20 -13.01 9.38
N THR A 462 -18.55 -13.70 8.45
CA THR A 462 -17.59 -13.17 7.49
C THR A 462 -17.46 -14.11 6.28
N GLU A 463 -16.55 -13.76 5.37
CA GLU A 463 -16.24 -14.55 4.17
C GLU A 463 -14.75 -14.91 4.12
N LEU A 464 -14.45 -16.10 3.62
CA LEU A 464 -13.09 -16.53 3.30
C LEU A 464 -12.91 -16.71 1.80
N PHE A 465 -11.83 -16.14 1.29
CA PHE A 465 -11.53 -16.10 -0.13
C PHE A 465 -10.38 -17.07 -0.45
N VAL A 466 -10.57 -17.91 -1.47
CA VAL A 466 -9.55 -18.86 -1.95
C VAL A 466 -9.46 -18.77 -3.48
N PRO A 467 -8.30 -18.40 -4.06
CA PRO A 467 -8.10 -18.44 -5.50
C PRO A 467 -8.44 -19.80 -6.10
N ALA A 468 -9.26 -19.79 -7.15
CA ALA A 468 -9.76 -21.00 -7.81
C ALA A 468 -8.78 -21.57 -8.85
N ILE A 469 -7.82 -20.76 -9.34
CA ILE A 469 -6.80 -21.13 -10.33
C ILE A 469 -5.45 -21.40 -9.66
#